data_AF-A0A7S1PIH2-F1
#
_entry.id   AF-A0A7S1PIH2-F1
#
_cell.length_a   1.000
_cell.length_b   1.000
_cell.length_c   1.000
_cell.angle_alpha   90.00
_cell.angle_beta   90.00
_cell.angle_gamma   90.00
#
_symmetry.space_group_name_H-M   'P 1'
#
loop_
_entity.id
_entity.type
_entity.pdbx_description
1 polymer ?
#
loop_
_entity_poly.entity_id
_entity_poly.type
_entity_poly.pdbx_seq_one_letter_code
_entity_poly.pdbx_strand_id
1 'polypeptide(L)'
;KGKPFEGTSTYKLDYDEKPLPERAPAPVPSLGSLPFEGGTSYSEHFTEKRAEVEQRRPQPEKQRQPFFGETSYQHFHSEKPLHPKPQRTPRGNDETGGARQPQKFEGESSYAREFQAKPMPEPHRQPAVNHSPLPFDGESSYKKDFTKKSVPLEPPPRAQPKPQMPFHGETTYNHHHGQKPLPQSPCRTKSAPPARDQGRPFEGASTYKSHFVQKAAEPPTPRRRSPATAPDTRDFATTYAQHFIPKETPGLCPITMMPHCPHYAPEDREHSFWHEDVHQWR
;
A
#
# COMPACT_ATOMS: atom_id res chain seq x y z
N LYS A 1 12.97 35.16 42.76
CA LYS A 1 11.93 35.02 41.72
C LYS A 1 10.67 35.71 42.24
N GLY A 2 10.35 36.90 41.74
CA GLY A 2 9.16 37.65 42.16
C GLY A 2 7.88 37.01 41.59
N LYS A 3 6.80 37.04 42.37
CA LYS A 3 5.47 36.60 41.90
C LYS A 3 4.88 37.66 40.95
N PRO A 4 4.11 37.25 39.93
CA PRO A 4 3.44 38.19 39.05
C PRO A 4 2.37 38.97 39.81
N PHE A 5 2.18 40.23 39.41
CA PHE A 5 1.19 41.15 39.98
C PHE A 5 -0.18 40.92 39.32
N GLU A 6 -1.16 40.48 40.10
CA GLU A 6 -2.54 40.25 39.66
C GLU A 6 -3.46 41.41 40.08
N GLY A 7 -3.21 42.60 39.52
CA GLY A 7 -4.08 43.75 39.71
C GLY A 7 -5.07 43.92 38.56
N THR A 8 -6.28 43.39 38.68
CA THR A 8 -7.40 43.80 37.82
C THR A 8 -8.07 45.01 38.44
N SER A 9 -7.94 46.17 37.79
CA SER A 9 -8.65 47.41 38.17
C SER A 9 -10.16 47.16 38.22
N THR A 10 -10.83 47.66 39.27
CA THR A 10 -12.30 47.60 39.43
C THR A 10 -13.03 48.19 38.22
N TYR A 11 -12.42 49.16 37.54
CA TYR A 11 -12.95 49.74 36.31
C TYR A 11 -13.17 48.68 35.20
N LYS A 12 -12.29 47.68 35.10
CA LYS A 12 -12.45 46.59 34.11
C LYS A 12 -13.49 45.54 34.51
N LEU A 13 -13.92 45.51 35.78
CA LEU A 13 -15.00 44.62 36.24
C LEU A 13 -16.38 45.29 36.12
N ASP A 14 -16.44 46.61 36.27
CA ASP A 14 -17.72 47.34 36.26
C ASP A 14 -18.16 47.81 34.87
N TYR A 15 -17.22 47.90 33.92
CA TYR A 15 -17.47 48.34 32.53
C TYR A 15 -17.23 47.21 31.52
N ASP A 16 -18.06 46.17 31.59
CA ASP A 16 -18.27 45.28 30.46
C ASP A 16 -19.22 45.93 29.44
N GLU A 17 -18.99 45.70 28.14
CA GLU A 17 -19.88 46.16 27.07
C GLU A 17 -21.27 45.52 27.23
N LYS A 18 -22.20 46.25 27.87
CA LYS A 18 -23.59 45.82 27.98
C LYS A 18 -24.22 45.87 26.59
N PRO A 19 -24.71 44.75 26.03
CA PRO A 19 -25.34 44.76 24.72
C PRO A 19 -26.57 45.67 24.78
N LEU A 20 -26.61 46.66 23.89
CA LEU A 20 -27.75 47.55 23.79
C LEU A 20 -28.98 46.74 23.34
N PRO A 21 -30.15 46.93 23.98
CA PRO A 21 -31.37 46.28 23.52
C PRO A 21 -31.70 46.77 22.11
N GLU A 22 -31.90 45.82 21.20
CA GLU A 22 -32.35 46.11 19.84
C GLU A 22 -33.69 46.86 19.91
N ARG A 23 -33.74 48.03 19.26
CA ARG A 23 -34.91 48.91 19.30
C ARG A 23 -36.08 48.21 18.61
N ALA A 24 -37.03 47.74 19.40
CA ALA A 24 -38.26 47.15 18.88
C ALA A 24 -38.91 48.11 17.85
N PRO A 25 -39.25 47.64 16.64
CA PRO A 25 -39.86 48.48 15.63
C PRO A 25 -41.21 48.99 16.15
N ALA A 26 -41.45 50.28 15.97
CA ALA A 26 -42.73 50.89 16.33
C ALA A 26 -43.87 50.19 15.56
N PRO A 27 -45.05 50.01 16.18
CA PRO A 27 -46.20 49.42 15.51
C PRO A 27 -46.64 50.33 14.36
N VAL A 28 -46.33 49.91 13.13
CA VAL A 28 -46.86 50.53 11.91
C VAL A 28 -48.36 50.21 11.82
N PRO A 29 -49.23 51.20 11.57
CA PRO A 29 -50.65 50.94 11.37
C PRO A 29 -50.82 50.06 10.14
N SER A 30 -51.33 48.84 10.38
CA SER A 30 -51.75 47.89 9.37
C SER A 30 -52.92 48.48 8.58
N LEU A 31 -52.63 49.17 7.49
CA LEU A 31 -53.60 49.37 6.41
C LEU A 31 -53.78 48.01 5.75
N GLY A 32 -54.89 47.35 6.04
CA GLY A 32 -55.25 46.07 5.46
C GLY A 32 -55.24 46.16 3.93
N SER A 33 -54.18 45.68 3.30
CA SER A 33 -54.20 45.40 1.88
C SER A 33 -55.04 44.14 1.68
N LEU A 34 -56.24 44.32 1.11
CA LEU A 34 -56.91 43.23 0.41
C LEU A 34 -55.89 42.60 -0.56
N PRO A 35 -55.85 41.26 -0.68
CA PRO A 35 -54.89 40.61 -1.57
C PRO A 35 -55.18 41.07 -3.00
N PHE A 36 -54.27 41.87 -3.55
CA PHE A 36 -54.31 42.26 -4.94
C PHE A 36 -53.82 41.06 -5.76
N GLU A 37 -54.75 40.33 -6.36
CA GLU A 37 -54.48 39.23 -7.30
C GLU A 37 -54.03 39.77 -8.68
N GLY A 38 -53.09 40.70 -8.70
CA GLY A 38 -52.51 41.23 -9.92
C GLY A 38 -51.22 40.50 -10.30
N GLY A 39 -51.33 39.19 -10.55
CA GLY A 39 -50.27 38.48 -11.26
C GLY A 39 -50.28 38.93 -12.72
N THR A 40 -49.16 39.46 -13.22
CA THR A 40 -49.02 39.64 -14.67
C THR A 40 -48.78 38.27 -15.30
N SER A 41 -49.23 38.04 -16.55
CA SER A 41 -49.02 36.72 -17.18
C SER A 41 -47.53 36.34 -17.26
N TYR A 42 -46.64 37.35 -17.26
CA TYR A 42 -45.21 37.14 -17.13
C TYR A 42 -44.82 36.48 -15.79
N SER A 43 -45.37 36.94 -14.66
CA SER A 43 -45.13 36.34 -13.34
C SER A 43 -45.66 34.90 -13.23
N GLU A 44 -46.73 34.57 -13.95
CA GLU A 44 -47.31 33.22 -13.91
C GLU A 44 -46.54 32.23 -14.80
N HIS A 45 -46.04 32.69 -15.94
CA HIS A 45 -45.38 31.82 -16.93
C HIS A 45 -43.85 31.76 -16.78
N PHE A 46 -43.22 32.79 -16.20
CA PHE A 46 -41.78 32.85 -15.92
C PHE A 46 -41.52 32.77 -14.42
N THR A 47 -41.88 31.64 -13.81
CA THR A 47 -41.34 31.27 -12.50
C THR A 47 -39.95 30.69 -12.69
N GLU A 48 -39.00 31.07 -11.83
CA GLU A 48 -37.66 30.50 -11.80
C GLU A 48 -37.77 29.00 -11.57
N LYS A 49 -37.68 28.22 -12.65
CA LYS A 49 -37.71 26.76 -12.57
C LYS A 49 -36.42 26.33 -11.90
N ARG A 50 -36.49 26.10 -10.59
CA ARG A 50 -35.45 25.40 -9.86
C ARG A 50 -35.26 24.07 -10.57
N ALA A 51 -34.11 23.88 -11.21
CA ALA A 51 -33.75 22.61 -11.81
C ALA A 51 -33.96 21.56 -10.73
N GLU A 52 -34.89 20.64 -10.97
CA GLU A 52 -35.09 19.50 -10.11
C GLU A 52 -33.78 18.73 -10.22
N VAL A 53 -32.90 18.94 -9.23
CA VAL A 53 -31.76 18.08 -9.00
C VAL A 53 -32.41 16.77 -8.63
N GLU A 54 -32.66 15.96 -9.65
CA GLU A 54 -33.08 14.59 -9.50
C GLU A 54 -32.06 13.99 -8.54
N GLN A 55 -32.49 13.84 -7.28
CA GLN A 55 -31.73 13.13 -6.28
C GLN A 55 -31.59 11.74 -6.86
N ARG A 56 -30.47 11.52 -7.56
CA ARG A 56 -30.05 10.20 -7.97
C ARG A 56 -30.10 9.38 -6.71
N ARG A 57 -31.12 8.52 -6.63
CA ARG A 57 -31.24 7.50 -5.60
C ARG A 57 -29.84 6.89 -5.49
N PRO A 58 -29.16 6.95 -4.34
CA PRO A 58 -27.86 6.32 -4.21
C PRO A 58 -28.09 4.85 -4.57
N GLN A 59 -27.49 4.44 -5.69
CA GLN A 59 -27.53 3.06 -6.14
C GLN A 59 -27.04 2.21 -4.97
N PRO A 60 -27.64 1.05 -4.68
CA PRO A 60 -27.14 0.18 -3.64
C PRO A 60 -25.66 -0.06 -3.90
N GLU A 61 -24.84 0.27 -2.90
CA GLU A 61 -23.40 0.20 -2.96
C GLU A 61 -23.04 -1.23 -3.39
N LYS A 62 -22.58 -1.39 -4.64
CA LYS A 62 -22.15 -2.69 -5.13
C LYS A 62 -21.04 -3.13 -4.19
N GLN A 63 -21.32 -4.18 -3.41
CA GLN A 63 -20.34 -4.81 -2.54
C GLN A 63 -19.04 -4.97 -3.33
N ARG A 64 -18.04 -4.18 -2.98
CA ARG A 64 -16.70 -4.32 -3.53
C ARG A 64 -16.18 -5.63 -2.96
N GLN A 65 -16.29 -6.69 -3.76
CA GLN A 65 -15.61 -7.93 -3.44
C GLN A 65 -14.12 -7.61 -3.32
N PRO A 66 -13.48 -7.89 -2.17
CA PRO A 66 -12.05 -7.71 -2.04
C PRO A 66 -11.36 -8.57 -3.10
N PHE A 67 -10.51 -7.93 -3.90
CA PHE A 67 -9.77 -8.61 -4.94
C PHE A 67 -8.60 -9.36 -4.30
N PHE A 68 -8.71 -10.69 -4.20
CA PHE A 68 -7.68 -11.58 -3.66
C PHE A 68 -6.65 -11.99 -4.73
N GLY A 69 -6.25 -11.06 -5.60
CA GLY A 69 -5.20 -11.33 -6.57
C GLY A 69 -3.84 -10.99 -5.99
N GLU A 70 -3.17 -11.97 -5.40
CA GLU A 70 -1.73 -11.86 -5.15
C GLU A 70 -0.99 -11.94 -6.49
N THR A 71 -0.06 -11.00 -6.71
CA THR A 71 0.81 -11.08 -7.88
C THR A 71 1.83 -12.20 -7.65
N SER A 72 2.27 -12.86 -8.72
CA SER A 72 3.33 -13.88 -8.64
C SER A 72 4.58 -13.34 -7.94
N TYR A 73 4.88 -12.04 -8.10
CA TYR A 73 5.98 -11.39 -7.42
C TYR A 73 5.84 -11.44 -5.90
N GLN A 74 4.66 -11.11 -5.34
CA GLN A 74 4.44 -11.18 -3.90
C GLN A 74 4.47 -12.61 -3.36
N HIS A 75 4.02 -13.58 -4.15
CA HIS A 75 4.05 -14.99 -3.75
C HIS A 75 5.48 -15.55 -3.67
N PHE A 76 6.36 -15.18 -4.62
CA PHE A 76 7.72 -15.75 -4.72
C PHE A 76 8.82 -14.91 -4.06
N HIS A 77 8.57 -13.64 -3.73
CA HIS A 77 9.56 -12.72 -3.15
C HIS A 77 9.17 -12.21 -1.76
N SER A 78 8.68 -13.09 -0.90
CA SER A 78 8.54 -12.81 0.52
C SER A 78 9.90 -12.84 1.25
N GLU A 79 10.06 -12.00 2.27
CA GLU A 79 11.27 -11.96 3.08
C GLU A 79 11.46 -13.29 3.80
N LYS A 80 12.44 -14.08 3.35
CA LYS A 80 12.81 -15.32 4.03
C LYS A 80 13.64 -14.97 5.26
N PRO A 81 13.31 -15.47 6.46
CA PRO A 81 14.10 -15.23 7.65
C PRO A 81 15.53 -15.72 7.43
N LEU A 82 16.49 -14.82 7.61
CA LEU A 82 17.91 -15.13 7.46
C LEU A 82 18.32 -16.09 8.57
N HIS A 83 18.85 -17.26 8.20
CA HIS A 83 19.47 -18.16 9.17
C HIS A 83 20.67 -17.45 9.82
N PRO A 84 20.83 -17.51 11.15
CA PRO A 84 22.01 -16.97 11.81
C PRO A 84 23.27 -17.63 11.25
N LYS A 85 24.21 -16.82 10.75
CA LYS A 85 25.48 -17.33 10.21
C LYS A 85 26.24 -18.04 11.33
N PRO A 86 26.77 -19.25 11.11
CA PRO A 86 27.61 -19.93 12.10
C PRO A 86 28.85 -19.06 12.35
N GLN A 87 28.97 -18.53 13.56
CA GLN A 87 30.18 -17.88 14.02
C GLN A 87 31.31 -18.92 14.01
N ARG A 88 32.38 -18.65 13.26
CA ARG A 88 33.61 -19.44 13.36
C ARG A 88 34.17 -19.23 14.76
N THR A 89 34.11 -20.27 15.58
CA THR A 89 34.92 -20.34 16.79
C THR A 89 36.39 -20.51 16.38
N PRO A 90 37.33 -19.81 17.04
CA PRO A 90 38.74 -20.04 16.81
C PRO A 90 39.09 -21.45 17.30
N ARG A 91 39.71 -22.25 16.44
CA ARG A 91 40.40 -23.49 16.85
C ARG A 91 41.56 -23.09 17.76
N GLY A 92 41.51 -23.54 19.01
CA GLY A 92 42.63 -23.53 19.95
C GLY A 92 42.65 -24.87 20.68
N ASN A 93 43.81 -25.52 20.60
CA ASN A 93 44.09 -26.85 21.13
C ASN A 93 44.09 -26.90 22.68
N ASP A 94 43.92 -28.14 23.18
CA ASP A 94 44.45 -28.75 24.40
C ASP A 94 44.08 -28.21 25.79
N GLU A 95 43.27 -29.04 26.45
CA GLU A 95 43.30 -29.55 27.83
C GLU A 95 43.83 -28.70 29.01
N THR A 96 43.00 -28.72 30.07
CA THR A 96 43.28 -28.49 31.50
C THR A 96 43.20 -27.05 32.01
N GLY A 97 41.99 -26.68 32.44
CA GLY A 97 41.78 -25.51 33.29
C GLY A 97 40.29 -25.25 33.48
N GLY A 98 39.69 -25.85 34.50
CA GLY A 98 38.31 -25.54 34.88
C GLY A 98 38.17 -24.04 35.14
N ALA A 99 37.55 -23.33 34.21
CA ALA A 99 37.24 -21.92 34.35
C ALA A 99 36.27 -21.76 35.52
N ARG A 100 36.78 -21.29 36.66
CA ARG A 100 35.95 -20.79 37.75
C ARG A 100 35.01 -19.74 37.16
N GLN A 101 33.70 -20.02 37.22
CA GLN A 101 32.68 -19.05 36.89
C GLN A 101 32.94 -17.79 37.73
N PRO A 102 33.03 -16.59 37.12
CA PRO A 102 33.13 -15.37 37.89
C PRO A 102 31.85 -15.27 38.73
N GLN A 103 32.00 -15.41 40.04
CA GLN A 103 30.89 -15.28 40.98
C GLN A 103 30.29 -13.88 40.80
N LYS A 104 29.00 -13.83 40.47
CA LYS A 104 28.32 -12.56 40.20
C LYS A 104 28.45 -11.66 41.42
N PHE A 105 28.97 -10.46 41.20
CA PHE A 105 29.11 -9.46 42.25
C PHE A 105 27.74 -8.79 42.47
N GLU A 106 27.07 -9.16 43.56
CA GLU A 106 25.78 -8.60 44.00
C GLU A 106 25.96 -7.35 44.88
N GLY A 107 27.02 -6.58 44.65
CA GLY A 107 27.26 -5.35 45.39
C GLY A 107 26.40 -4.21 44.87
N GLU A 108 25.28 -3.95 45.53
CA GLU A 108 24.53 -2.70 45.35
C GLU A 108 25.20 -1.56 46.13
N SER A 109 25.29 -0.37 45.54
CA SER A 109 25.79 0.81 46.25
C SER A 109 24.81 1.26 47.34
N SER A 110 25.30 1.84 48.43
CA SER A 110 24.46 2.38 49.51
C SER A 110 23.45 3.41 48.99
N TYR A 111 23.83 4.19 47.98
CA TYR A 111 22.94 5.14 47.31
C TYR A 111 21.73 4.47 46.66
N ALA A 112 21.92 3.34 45.96
CA ALA A 112 20.82 2.59 45.33
C ALA A 112 19.84 2.00 46.36
N ARG A 113 20.32 1.72 47.59
CA ARG A 113 19.47 1.22 48.69
C ARG A 113 18.69 2.33 49.38
N GLU A 114 19.31 3.48 49.62
CA GLU A 114 18.71 4.55 50.44
C GLU A 114 17.76 5.46 49.64
N PHE A 115 18.00 5.66 48.35
CA PHE A 115 17.25 6.60 47.50
C PHE A 115 16.25 5.91 46.57
N GLN A 116 15.49 4.94 47.09
CA GLN A 116 14.35 4.38 46.38
C GLN A 116 13.15 5.36 46.43
N ALA A 117 12.36 5.39 45.36
CA ALA A 117 11.21 6.28 45.26
C ALA A 117 10.17 5.93 46.35
N LYS A 118 10.06 6.78 47.38
CA LYS A 118 9.05 6.62 48.44
C LYS A 118 7.67 7.05 47.92
N PRO A 119 6.62 6.23 48.08
CA PRO A 119 5.28 6.62 47.67
C PRO A 119 4.80 7.81 48.51
N MET A 120 4.21 8.79 47.84
CA MET A 120 3.71 10.01 48.49
C MET A 120 2.40 9.69 49.24
N PRO A 121 2.21 10.20 50.47
CA PRO A 121 0.97 9.96 51.21
C PRO A 121 -0.22 10.62 50.49
N GLU A 122 -1.31 9.86 50.33
CA GLU A 122 -2.53 10.36 49.70
C GLU A 122 -3.21 11.44 50.57
N PRO A 123 -3.76 12.50 49.95
CA PRO A 123 -4.44 13.55 50.70
C PRO A 123 -5.77 13.04 51.28
N HIS A 124 -5.94 13.15 52.60
CA HIS A 124 -7.20 12.86 53.29
C HIS A 124 -8.31 13.84 52.84
N ARG A 125 -9.33 13.31 52.14
CA ARG A 125 -10.58 14.05 51.85
C ARG A 125 -11.56 13.90 53.00
N GLN A 126 -12.09 15.01 53.51
CA GLN A 126 -13.20 15.00 54.46
C GLN A 126 -14.54 14.70 53.74
N PRO A 127 -15.49 14.02 54.39
CA PRO A 127 -16.79 13.71 53.78
C PRO A 127 -17.65 14.97 53.64
N ALA A 128 -18.28 15.13 52.48
CA ALA A 128 -19.18 16.25 52.19
C ALA A 128 -20.51 16.08 52.95
N VAL A 129 -20.93 17.13 53.65
CA VAL A 129 -22.23 17.18 54.34
C VAL A 129 -23.30 17.53 53.31
N ASN A 130 -24.21 16.60 53.04
CA ASN A 130 -25.35 16.81 52.14
C ASN A 130 -26.53 17.38 52.93
N HIS A 131 -26.95 18.60 52.62
CA HIS A 131 -28.23 19.15 53.07
C HIS A 131 -29.24 19.08 51.92
N SER A 132 -30.34 18.36 52.10
CA SER A 132 -31.43 18.34 51.12
C SER A 132 -32.24 19.64 51.20
N PRO A 133 -32.44 20.39 50.10
CA PRO A 133 -33.24 21.61 50.14
C PRO A 133 -34.74 21.28 50.23
N LEU A 134 -35.46 21.98 51.11
CA LEU A 134 -36.93 21.92 51.15
C LEU A 134 -37.53 22.64 49.92
N PRO A 135 -38.60 22.11 49.32
CA PRO A 135 -39.28 22.76 48.19
C PRO A 135 -40.00 24.04 48.64
N PHE A 136 -39.96 25.08 47.80
CA PHE A 136 -40.61 26.37 48.03
C PHE A 136 -41.87 26.49 47.18
N ASP A 137 -43.01 26.79 47.81
CA ASP A 137 -44.35 26.79 47.20
C ASP A 137 -44.95 28.20 47.06
N GLY A 138 -44.10 29.20 46.82
CA GLY A 138 -44.57 30.59 46.63
C GLY A 138 -44.94 30.89 45.18
N GLU A 139 -46.22 31.11 44.89
CA GLU A 139 -46.68 31.72 43.64
C GLU A 139 -47.13 33.17 43.84
N SER A 140 -46.79 34.05 42.89
CA SER A 140 -47.21 35.45 42.93
C SER A 140 -48.68 35.61 42.52
N SER A 141 -49.37 36.59 43.10
CA SER A 141 -50.77 36.92 42.74
C SER A 141 -50.94 37.20 41.25
N TYR A 142 -49.96 37.84 40.63
CA TYR A 142 -49.97 38.13 39.19
C TYR A 142 -50.09 36.86 38.34
N LYS A 143 -49.31 35.82 38.66
CA LYS A 143 -49.32 34.56 37.92
C LYS A 143 -50.65 33.82 38.07
N LYS A 144 -51.33 34.02 39.21
CA LYS A 144 -52.66 33.48 39.48
C LYS A 144 -53.77 34.20 38.70
N ASP A 145 -53.72 35.53 38.65
CA ASP A 145 -54.84 36.33 38.15
C ASP A 145 -54.81 36.59 36.64
N PHE A 146 -53.62 36.59 36.01
CA PHE A 146 -53.44 36.90 34.59
C PHE A 146 -53.21 35.65 33.75
N THR A 147 -54.23 34.79 33.71
CA THR A 147 -54.27 33.64 32.81
C THR A 147 -54.96 34.00 31.49
N LYS A 148 -54.67 33.24 30.43
CA LYS A 148 -55.19 33.50 29.07
C LYS A 148 -56.72 33.32 29.04
N LYS A 149 -57.47 34.43 28.93
CA LYS A 149 -58.93 34.42 28.76
C LYS A 149 -59.30 34.31 27.28
N SER A 150 -60.26 33.46 26.93
CA SER A 150 -60.75 33.31 25.55
C SER A 150 -61.77 34.40 25.21
N VAL A 151 -61.61 35.02 24.03
CA VAL A 151 -62.54 36.06 23.54
C VAL A 151 -63.54 35.44 22.55
N PRO A 152 -64.84 35.80 22.60
CA PRO A 152 -65.83 35.36 21.60
C PRO A 152 -65.51 35.90 20.20
N LEU A 153 -65.52 35.04 19.18
CA LEU A 153 -65.31 35.43 17.78
C LEU A 153 -66.64 35.79 17.10
N GLU A 154 -66.70 36.96 16.46
CA GLU A 154 -67.81 37.37 15.58
C GLU A 154 -67.69 36.71 14.19
N PRO A 155 -68.80 36.35 13.52
CA PRO A 155 -68.76 35.74 12.19
C PRO A 155 -68.57 36.79 11.07
N PRO A 156 -67.85 36.45 9.98
CA PRO A 156 -67.58 37.38 8.88
C PRO A 156 -68.79 37.61 7.95
N PRO A 157 -68.87 38.77 7.28
CA PRO A 157 -69.95 39.11 6.35
C PRO A 157 -69.88 38.31 5.03
N ARG A 158 -71.04 37.94 4.47
CA ARG A 158 -71.15 37.16 3.22
C ARG A 158 -71.27 38.04 1.97
N ALA A 159 -70.49 37.73 0.93
CA ALA A 159 -70.56 38.38 -0.39
C ALA A 159 -71.44 37.59 -1.38
N GLN A 160 -72.14 38.30 -2.27
CA GLN A 160 -72.98 37.72 -3.34
C GLN A 160 -72.18 37.58 -4.66
N PRO A 161 -72.35 36.49 -5.43
CA PRO A 161 -71.62 36.28 -6.69
C PRO A 161 -72.20 37.09 -7.85
N LYS A 162 -71.32 37.55 -8.75
CA LYS A 162 -71.70 38.29 -9.98
C LYS A 162 -71.92 37.32 -11.15
N PRO A 163 -72.86 37.61 -12.07
CA PRO A 163 -73.09 36.76 -13.24
C PRO A 163 -71.87 36.78 -14.19
N GLN A 164 -71.42 35.60 -14.60
CA GLN A 164 -70.33 35.43 -15.56
C GLN A 164 -70.83 35.52 -17.00
N MET A 165 -70.09 36.26 -17.84
CA MET A 165 -70.33 36.36 -19.28
C MET A 165 -69.66 35.20 -20.01
N PRO A 166 -70.27 34.63 -21.08
CA PRO A 166 -69.67 33.54 -21.84
C PRO A 166 -68.37 33.94 -22.54
N PHE A 167 -67.41 33.01 -22.58
CA PHE A 167 -66.10 33.17 -23.23
C PHE A 167 -66.06 32.44 -24.57
N HIS A 168 -65.88 33.20 -25.66
CA HIS A 168 -65.74 32.66 -27.01
C HIS A 168 -64.25 32.36 -27.29
N GLY A 169 -63.74 31.27 -26.70
CA GLY A 169 -62.32 30.88 -26.76
C GLY A 169 -61.83 30.34 -28.11
N GLU A 170 -62.37 30.81 -29.23
CA GLU A 170 -61.93 30.38 -30.56
C GLU A 170 -60.70 31.17 -31.00
N THR A 171 -59.60 30.46 -31.23
CA THR A 171 -58.35 31.05 -31.73
C THR A 171 -58.21 30.81 -33.22
N THR A 172 -57.53 31.73 -33.91
CA THR A 172 -57.21 31.58 -35.34
C THR A 172 -56.38 30.32 -35.62
N TYR A 173 -55.58 29.86 -34.65
CA TYR A 173 -54.82 28.63 -34.76
C TYR A 173 -55.70 27.40 -34.92
N ASN A 174 -56.71 27.25 -34.05
CA ASN A 174 -57.69 26.15 -34.14
C ASN A 174 -58.47 26.18 -35.46
N HIS A 175 -58.68 27.38 -36.02
CA HIS A 175 -59.36 27.54 -37.30
C HIS A 175 -58.52 27.08 -38.51
N HIS A 176 -57.21 27.33 -38.51
CA HIS A 176 -56.34 27.06 -39.67
C HIS A 176 -55.54 25.74 -39.61
N HIS A 177 -55.36 25.17 -38.43
CA HIS A 177 -54.51 24.00 -38.20
C HIS A 177 -55.26 22.76 -37.68
N GLY A 178 -56.56 22.68 -37.95
CA GLY A 178 -57.32 21.44 -37.76
C GLY A 178 -56.74 20.28 -38.58
N GLN A 179 -57.09 19.04 -38.19
CA GLN A 179 -56.57 17.86 -38.87
C GLN A 179 -57.00 17.84 -40.34
N LYS A 180 -56.01 17.88 -41.23
CA LYS A 180 -56.23 17.73 -42.67
C LYS A 180 -56.10 16.25 -43.03
N PRO A 181 -57.01 15.69 -43.87
CA PRO A 181 -56.90 14.31 -44.29
C PRO A 181 -55.57 14.11 -45.06
N LEU A 182 -54.85 13.05 -44.69
CA LEU A 182 -53.58 12.72 -45.33
C LEU A 182 -53.85 12.25 -46.77
N PRO A 183 -53.01 12.65 -47.74
CA PRO A 183 -53.13 12.17 -49.11
C PRO A 183 -52.88 10.64 -49.13
N GLN A 184 -53.86 9.89 -49.64
CA GLN A 184 -53.72 8.45 -49.88
C GLN A 184 -52.78 8.24 -51.07
N SER A 185 -51.50 8.04 -50.78
CA SER A 185 -50.55 7.58 -51.79
C SER A 185 -50.81 6.09 -52.10
N PRO A 186 -50.76 5.66 -53.37
CA PRO A 186 -50.94 4.26 -53.71
C PRO A 186 -49.85 3.44 -53.02
N CYS A 187 -50.29 2.39 -52.32
CA CYS A 187 -49.41 1.46 -51.63
C CYS A 187 -48.45 0.84 -52.65
N ARG A 188 -47.21 1.32 -52.71
CA ARG A 188 -46.14 0.58 -53.39
C ARG A 188 -46.01 -0.74 -52.62
N THR A 189 -46.26 -1.85 -53.30
CA THR A 189 -45.86 -3.18 -52.85
C THR A 189 -44.42 -3.09 -52.41
N LYS A 190 -44.20 -3.16 -51.10
CA LYS A 190 -42.87 -3.18 -50.51
C LYS A 190 -42.19 -4.39 -51.12
N SER A 191 -41.29 -4.19 -52.07
CA SER A 191 -40.29 -5.19 -52.41
C SER A 191 -39.57 -5.45 -51.08
N ALA A 192 -39.81 -6.62 -50.50
CA ALA A 192 -39.06 -7.06 -49.35
C ALA A 192 -37.58 -6.83 -49.66
N PRO A 193 -36.79 -6.29 -48.71
CA PRO A 193 -35.36 -6.15 -48.94
C PRO A 193 -34.82 -7.54 -49.34
N PRO A 194 -33.96 -7.64 -50.37
CA PRO A 194 -33.41 -8.94 -50.77
C PRO A 194 -32.82 -9.59 -49.52
N ALA A 195 -33.11 -10.88 -49.33
CA ALA A 195 -32.63 -11.66 -48.20
C ALA A 195 -31.15 -11.34 -47.98
N ARG A 196 -30.81 -10.94 -46.75
CA ARG A 196 -29.45 -10.54 -46.38
C ARG A 196 -28.49 -11.63 -46.85
N ASP A 197 -27.56 -11.22 -47.70
CA ASP A 197 -26.47 -12.03 -48.22
C ASP A 197 -25.75 -12.69 -47.05
N GLN A 198 -26.06 -13.97 -46.79
CA GLN A 198 -25.46 -14.71 -45.72
C GLN A 198 -24.05 -15.08 -46.15
N GLY A 199 -23.09 -14.31 -45.65
CA GLY A 199 -21.74 -14.82 -45.39
C GLY A 199 -20.75 -14.57 -46.53
N ARG A 200 -20.28 -13.33 -46.64
CA ARG A 200 -18.83 -13.16 -46.80
C ARG A 200 -18.22 -13.21 -45.40
N PRO A 201 -17.34 -14.20 -45.10
CA PRO A 201 -16.68 -14.24 -43.80
C PRO A 201 -15.87 -12.95 -43.65
N PHE A 202 -16.01 -12.32 -42.48
CA PHE A 202 -15.25 -11.11 -42.16
C PHE A 202 -13.77 -11.46 -42.05
N GLU A 203 -12.97 -11.01 -43.02
CA GLU A 203 -11.51 -11.22 -43.09
C GLU A 203 -10.71 -10.33 -42.10
N GLY A 204 -11.36 -9.74 -41.10
CA GLY A 204 -10.69 -8.88 -40.11
C GLY A 204 -9.91 -9.66 -39.06
N ALA A 205 -8.90 -10.41 -39.47
CA ALA A 205 -7.86 -10.85 -38.55
C ALA A 205 -6.89 -9.69 -38.32
N SER A 206 -6.67 -9.30 -37.06
CA SER A 206 -5.62 -8.34 -36.73
C SER A 206 -4.26 -8.92 -37.11
N THR A 207 -3.34 -8.06 -37.55
CA THR A 207 -1.94 -8.44 -37.81
C THR A 207 -1.31 -9.17 -36.63
N TYR A 208 -1.70 -8.81 -35.40
CA TYR A 208 -1.28 -9.53 -34.21
C TYR A 208 -1.74 -11.00 -34.20
N LYS A 209 -3.03 -11.25 -34.48
CA LYS A 209 -3.58 -12.63 -34.51
C LYS A 209 -2.99 -13.46 -35.65
N SER A 210 -2.60 -12.84 -36.77
CA SER A 210 -1.93 -13.54 -37.88
C SER A 210 -0.45 -13.84 -37.60
N HIS A 211 0.27 -12.95 -36.91
CA HIS A 211 1.71 -13.10 -36.68
C HIS A 211 2.06 -13.89 -35.40
N PHE A 212 1.19 -13.92 -34.40
CA PHE A 212 1.45 -14.56 -33.10
C PHE A 212 0.59 -15.81 -32.87
N VAL A 213 0.64 -16.75 -33.83
CA VAL A 213 0.06 -18.08 -33.66
C VAL A 213 1.04 -18.95 -32.87
N GLN A 214 0.55 -19.75 -31.92
CA GLN A 214 1.37 -20.77 -31.25
C GLN A 214 1.89 -21.76 -32.30
N LYS A 215 3.12 -21.55 -32.77
CA LYS A 215 3.84 -22.57 -33.52
C LYS A 215 4.19 -23.69 -32.56
N ALA A 216 3.78 -24.91 -32.90
CA ALA A 216 4.27 -26.10 -32.24
C ALA A 216 5.80 -26.04 -32.28
N ALA A 217 6.42 -25.98 -31.09
CA ALA A 217 7.86 -26.07 -31.00
C ALA A 217 8.27 -27.40 -31.64
N GLU A 218 9.27 -27.37 -32.52
CA GLU A 218 9.86 -28.63 -33.00
C GLU A 218 10.28 -29.43 -31.76
N PRO A 219 9.93 -30.73 -31.70
CA PRO A 219 10.38 -31.56 -30.61
C PRO A 219 11.90 -31.43 -30.53
N PRO A 220 12.48 -31.21 -29.33
CA PRO A 220 13.91 -31.02 -29.20
C PRO A 220 14.61 -32.19 -29.89
N THR A 221 15.36 -31.89 -30.94
CA THR A 221 16.15 -32.93 -31.61
C THR A 221 17.02 -33.58 -30.55
N PRO A 222 17.03 -34.93 -30.45
CA PRO A 222 17.85 -35.59 -29.47
C PRO A 222 19.27 -35.09 -29.66
N ARG A 223 19.82 -34.52 -28.59
CA ARG A 223 21.15 -33.90 -28.58
C ARG A 223 22.11 -34.89 -29.24
N ARG A 224 22.58 -34.57 -30.44
CA ARG A 224 23.53 -35.42 -31.16
C ARG A 224 24.72 -35.56 -30.23
N ARG A 225 24.94 -36.77 -29.71
CA ARG A 225 26.14 -37.06 -28.92
C ARG A 225 27.30 -36.66 -29.83
N SER A 226 28.15 -35.75 -29.34
CA SER A 226 29.39 -35.44 -30.02
C SER A 226 30.05 -36.78 -30.38
N PRO A 227 30.53 -36.97 -31.63
CA PRO A 227 31.30 -38.17 -31.95
C PRO A 227 32.35 -38.33 -30.86
N ALA A 228 32.53 -39.56 -30.38
CA ALA A 228 33.54 -39.85 -29.36
C ALA A 228 34.82 -39.14 -29.75
N THR A 229 35.30 -38.25 -28.87
CA THR A 229 36.54 -37.52 -29.08
C THR A 229 37.60 -38.53 -29.48
N ALA A 230 38.22 -38.35 -30.65
CA ALA A 230 39.27 -39.24 -31.10
C ALA A 230 40.28 -39.44 -29.96
N PRO A 231 40.77 -40.67 -29.73
CA PRO A 231 41.75 -40.91 -28.68
C PRO A 231 42.92 -39.94 -28.88
N ASP A 232 43.26 -39.21 -27.83
CA ASP A 232 44.34 -38.22 -27.88
C ASP A 232 45.66 -38.96 -28.12
N THR A 233 46.19 -38.85 -29.33
CA THR A 233 47.45 -39.48 -29.76
C THR A 233 48.67 -38.61 -29.45
N ARG A 234 48.52 -37.55 -28.63
CA ARG A 234 49.65 -36.72 -28.23
C ARG A 234 50.56 -37.49 -27.28
N ASP A 235 51.84 -37.48 -27.60
CA ASP A 235 52.92 -37.98 -26.77
C ASP A 235 53.16 -36.98 -25.62
N PHE A 236 52.45 -37.15 -24.51
CA PHE A 236 52.70 -36.39 -23.28
C PHE A 236 54.04 -36.75 -22.60
N ALA A 237 54.99 -37.35 -23.32
CA ALA A 237 56.32 -37.63 -22.83
C ALA A 237 57.04 -36.31 -22.59
N THR A 238 57.38 -36.04 -21.33
CA THR A 238 58.22 -34.90 -21.00
C THR A 238 59.65 -35.15 -21.49
N THR A 239 60.37 -34.08 -21.81
CA THR A 239 61.80 -34.16 -22.16
C THR A 239 62.59 -34.91 -21.08
N TYR A 240 62.20 -34.78 -19.82
CA TYR A 240 62.77 -35.54 -18.71
C TYR A 240 62.64 -37.05 -18.88
N ALA A 241 61.45 -37.55 -19.24
CA ALA A 241 61.21 -38.98 -19.47
C ALA A 241 62.03 -39.53 -20.66
N GLN A 242 62.34 -38.68 -21.65
CA GLN A 242 63.16 -39.06 -22.80
C GLN A 242 64.66 -39.08 -22.48
N HIS A 243 65.14 -38.17 -21.62
CA HIS A 243 66.58 -38.02 -21.35
C HIS A 243 67.10 -38.83 -20.16
N PHE A 244 66.23 -39.23 -19.23
CA PHE A 244 66.60 -39.96 -18.03
C PHE A 244 66.09 -41.40 -18.07
N ILE A 245 66.62 -42.16 -19.03
CA ILE A 245 66.41 -43.61 -19.14
C ILE A 245 67.44 -44.30 -18.23
N PRO A 246 67.07 -45.37 -17.50
CA PRO A 246 68.01 -46.17 -16.73
C PRO A 246 69.19 -46.58 -17.61
N LYS A 247 70.39 -46.07 -17.29
CA LYS A 247 71.62 -46.47 -17.98
C LYS A 247 72.10 -47.76 -17.30
N GLU A 248 72.27 -48.81 -18.08
CA GLU A 248 72.94 -50.01 -17.57
C GLU A 248 74.38 -49.63 -17.23
N THR A 249 74.70 -49.66 -15.94
CA THR A 249 76.09 -49.66 -15.52
C THR A 249 76.68 -51.01 -15.90
N PRO A 250 77.85 -51.08 -16.57
CA PRO A 250 78.50 -52.34 -16.84
C PRO A 250 78.64 -53.08 -15.51
N GLY A 251 78.03 -54.26 -15.38
CA GLY A 251 77.78 -54.95 -14.11
C GLY A 251 79.02 -55.45 -13.36
N LEU A 252 80.20 -55.00 -13.76
CA LEU A 252 81.49 -55.36 -13.19
C LEU A 252 82.30 -54.08 -13.04
N CYS A 253 82.54 -53.66 -11.79
CA CYS A 253 83.45 -52.57 -11.51
C CYS A 253 84.86 -52.96 -11.99
N PRO A 254 85.55 -52.14 -12.81
CA PRO A 254 86.88 -52.48 -13.33
C PRO A 254 87.89 -52.76 -12.20
N ILE A 255 87.72 -52.14 -11.02
CA ILE A 255 88.50 -52.41 -9.81
C ILE A 255 88.46 -53.88 -9.36
N THR A 256 87.33 -54.57 -9.52
CA THR A 256 87.22 -55.99 -9.13
C THR A 256 87.91 -56.94 -10.11
N MET A 257 88.27 -56.47 -11.31
CA MET A 257 89.02 -57.24 -12.31
C MET A 257 90.54 -57.00 -12.21
N MET A 258 90.99 -56.09 -11.34
CA MET A 258 92.42 -55.85 -11.14
C MET A 258 93.06 -56.97 -10.30
N PRO A 259 94.22 -57.51 -10.72
CA PRO A 259 94.95 -58.49 -9.92
C PRO A 259 95.44 -57.85 -8.61
N HIS A 260 95.46 -58.63 -7.53
CA HIS A 260 95.93 -58.15 -6.22
C HIS A 260 97.32 -57.51 -6.32
N CYS A 261 97.49 -56.34 -5.68
CA CYS A 261 98.77 -55.66 -5.62
C CYS A 261 99.83 -56.59 -4.97
N PRO A 262 101.00 -56.79 -5.59
CA PRO A 262 102.06 -57.60 -5.01
C PRO A 262 102.46 -57.01 -3.65
N HIS A 263 102.58 -57.87 -2.63
CA HIS A 263 102.82 -57.43 -1.25
C HIS A 263 104.25 -56.93 -1.00
N TYR A 264 105.15 -57.08 -1.98
CA TYR A 264 106.52 -56.64 -1.91
C TYR A 264 106.89 -55.88 -3.19
N ALA A 265 107.30 -54.62 -3.02
CA ALA A 265 107.94 -53.86 -4.08
C ALA A 265 109.37 -54.39 -4.31
N PRO A 266 109.86 -54.47 -5.55
CA PRO A 266 111.27 -54.77 -5.81
C PRO A 266 112.15 -53.73 -5.11
N GLU A 267 113.29 -54.16 -4.54
CA GLU A 267 114.12 -53.40 -3.57
C GLU A 267 114.60 -52.00 -4.03
N ASP A 268 114.42 -51.63 -5.30
CA ASP A 268 114.80 -50.34 -5.88
C ASP A 268 113.64 -49.33 -6.10
N ARG A 269 112.41 -49.61 -5.63
CA ARG A 269 111.27 -48.65 -5.76
C ARG A 269 110.36 -48.59 -4.54
N GLU A 270 110.06 -47.36 -4.10
CA GLU A 270 109.22 -47.10 -2.92
C GLU A 270 107.71 -47.19 -3.16
N HIS A 271 107.21 -47.24 -4.41
CA HIS A 271 105.78 -47.19 -4.72
C HIS A 271 105.42 -48.09 -5.90
N SER A 272 104.31 -48.85 -5.77
CA SER A 272 103.73 -49.64 -6.85
C SER A 272 102.45 -49.01 -7.40
N PHE A 273 102.35 -48.83 -8.71
CA PHE A 273 101.16 -48.31 -9.39
C PHE A 273 100.70 -49.25 -10.52
N TRP A 274 99.39 -49.33 -10.73
CA TRP A 274 98.81 -50.12 -11.82
C TRP A 274 98.91 -49.35 -13.13
N HIS A 275 99.51 -49.95 -14.15
CA HIS A 275 99.59 -49.35 -15.47
C HIS A 275 98.50 -49.93 -16.38
N GLU A 276 97.46 -49.16 -16.70
CA GLU A 276 96.30 -49.64 -17.47
C GLU A 276 96.67 -50.14 -18.87
N ASP A 277 97.55 -49.45 -19.60
CA ASP A 277 97.90 -49.88 -20.97
C ASP A 277 98.61 -51.24 -21.03
N VAL A 278 99.37 -51.58 -19.99
CA VAL A 278 100.25 -52.77 -19.97
C VAL A 278 99.73 -53.87 -19.04
N HIS A 279 98.67 -53.58 -18.28
CA HIS A 279 98.02 -54.51 -17.33
C HIS A 279 99.01 -55.15 -16.34
N GLN A 280 99.96 -54.37 -15.82
CA GLN A 280 100.97 -54.83 -14.85
C GLN A 280 101.21 -53.78 -13.76
N TRP A 281 101.57 -54.25 -12.57
CA TRP A 281 102.06 -53.41 -11.46
C TRP A 281 103.50 -52.96 -11.76
N ARG A 282 103.78 -51.66 -11.62
CA ARG A 282 105.11 -51.05 -11.85
C ARG A 282 105.59 -50.21 -10.68
#